data_AF-A0A5C4TCM9-F1
#
_entry.id   AF-A0A5C4TCM9-F1
#
_cell.length_a   1.000
_cell.length_b   1.000
_cell.length_c   1.000
_cell.angle_alpha   90.00
_cell.angle_beta   90.00
_cell.angle_gamma   90.00
#
_symmetry.space_group_name_H-M   'P 1'
#
loop_
_entity.id
_entity.type
_entity.pdbx_description
1 polymer ?
#
loop_
_entity_poly.entity_id
_entity_poly.type
_entity_poly.pdbx_seq_one_letter_code
_entity_poly.pdbx_strand_id
1 'polypeptide(L)'
;MDIRAEQAMYSEAAEPCRNFNILGVVSLIDPKDGREKLVLSNFAAGSVGNLIFIDTKTHEGETIPLPGDSGAWAILPLGDKLLVGTCPDYGYLHCLDLRKRVWARPLRIESEKYIWNFALGSDGMVYGGTYPGCVLLRYDPDKHALANVGRVSEHAKNMYSRRVYGESPGRIIVGGGMDTPFLRVWDIGSETFGEFGSAGETVKQITETFICTVQGDRLRFYDTATLEPVEGGLAETWSAMLENKEIAVNDRLRVGYISLADGSRAGVKGQDYFIQRPGDNGRPEFRPIPVLAPATRIHTVISDGEGVLWGSSGFGQTIFRYDPRDGSYWNSGAVCNAGGEVYGMAYVGEELFMAAYAGGDHIVYRPSDPWDQYGNVNPRTLRPVGPELIRPHGKTVVGPDGGIWTGWMAKYGVYGGGLSRIDAITKEVTSWYDPVPGQEIGGLTADAERLYFTTGTGGNGLKARDEPGHFAVWEPEGRISFLHRFDSGERGGVLLAAASYVWIRVGSEIAVFDPRTLAFVQRIPLGEGCGCIIADGPDRIAAFGQKTLFSIDAKRMTAEPLGALPGNVSTAARTPDGTLYFNCYGTKLYKWSAASSGR
;
A
#
# COMPACT_ATOMS: atom_id res chain seq x y z
N MET A 1 12.09 10.55 44.17
CA MET A 1 11.60 11.86 43.69
C MET A 1 10.52 11.53 42.69
N ASP A 2 9.26 11.80 43.06
CA ASP A 2 8.09 11.49 42.26
C ASP A 2 8.19 12.12 40.87
N ILE A 3 8.10 11.27 39.85
CA ILE A 3 7.93 11.68 38.45
C ILE A 3 6.52 12.26 38.36
N ARG A 4 6.40 13.59 38.49
CA ARG A 4 5.21 14.29 38.01
C ARG A 4 5.01 13.88 36.56
N ALA A 5 3.81 13.41 36.22
CA ALA A 5 3.41 13.16 34.84
C ALA A 5 3.72 14.42 34.03
N GLU A 6 4.75 14.37 33.17
CA GLU A 6 5.04 15.44 32.24
C GLU A 6 3.80 15.66 31.38
N GLN A 7 3.27 16.87 31.42
CA GLN A 7 2.11 17.24 30.62
C GLN A 7 2.50 17.08 29.14
N ALA A 8 1.75 16.27 28.40
CA ALA A 8 2.01 16.03 26.99
C ALA A 8 2.05 17.37 26.24
N MET A 9 3.15 17.62 25.51
CA MET A 9 3.36 18.83 24.73
C MET A 9 2.71 18.76 23.34
N TYR A 10 1.68 17.93 23.20
CA TYR A 10 0.96 17.72 21.96
C TYR A 10 -0.51 17.42 22.24
N SER A 11 -1.35 17.66 21.24
CA SER A 11 -2.77 17.30 21.25
C SER A 11 -3.15 16.58 19.96
N GLU A 12 -4.16 15.72 20.01
CA GLU A 12 -4.78 15.18 18.81
C GLU A 12 -5.50 16.31 18.05
N ALA A 13 -5.18 16.48 16.78
CA ALA A 13 -5.78 17.51 15.92
C ALA A 13 -7.01 16.96 15.17
N ALA A 14 -6.86 15.82 14.48
CA ALA A 14 -7.92 15.19 13.69
C ALA A 14 -7.57 13.76 13.25
N GLU A 15 -8.55 13.07 12.65
CA GLU A 15 -8.36 11.83 11.85
C GLU A 15 -8.82 12.07 10.39
N PRO A 16 -8.09 12.90 9.62
CA PRO A 16 -8.57 13.40 8.32
C PRO A 16 -8.40 12.40 7.17
N CYS A 17 -7.62 11.34 7.36
CA CYS A 17 -7.33 10.36 6.32
C CYS A 17 -8.34 9.21 6.39
N ARG A 18 -9.18 9.10 5.35
CA ARG A 18 -10.22 8.07 5.23
C ARG A 18 -10.22 7.54 3.80
N ASN A 19 -10.28 6.22 3.65
CA ASN A 19 -10.36 5.62 2.34
C ASN A 19 -10.97 4.21 2.37
N PHE A 20 -11.36 3.77 1.19
CA PHE A 20 -11.58 2.38 0.85
C PHE A 20 -10.36 1.83 0.10
N ASN A 21 -9.81 0.73 0.60
CA ASN A 21 -8.86 -0.11 -0.10
C ASN A 21 -9.46 -1.52 -0.18
N ILE A 22 -10.29 -1.74 -1.21
CA ILE A 22 -11.07 -2.96 -1.38
C ILE A 22 -10.18 -4.11 -1.83
N LEU A 23 -10.16 -5.18 -1.04
CA LEU A 23 -9.34 -6.38 -1.27
C LEU A 23 -10.15 -7.58 -1.76
N GLY A 24 -11.43 -7.63 -1.45
CA GLY A 24 -12.34 -8.73 -1.82
C GLY A 24 -13.68 -8.20 -2.30
N VAL A 25 -14.24 -8.85 -3.32
CA VAL A 25 -15.53 -8.51 -3.93
C VAL A 25 -16.30 -9.81 -4.22
N VAL A 26 -17.51 -9.94 -3.69
CA VAL A 26 -18.45 -11.04 -3.99
C VAL A 26 -19.87 -10.51 -4.08
N SER A 27 -20.78 -11.29 -4.63
CA SER A 27 -22.22 -11.05 -4.51
C SER A 27 -22.86 -12.17 -3.70
N LEU A 28 -23.97 -11.86 -3.02
CA LEU A 28 -24.80 -12.84 -2.34
C LEU A 28 -26.26 -12.38 -2.31
N ILE A 29 -27.19 -13.34 -2.21
CA ILE A 29 -28.56 -13.03 -1.82
C ILE A 29 -28.59 -12.96 -0.30
N ASP A 30 -28.87 -11.78 0.23
CA ASP A 30 -28.80 -11.53 1.66
C ASP A 30 -30.01 -12.15 2.36
N PRO A 31 -29.82 -13.13 3.25
CA PRO A 31 -30.93 -13.78 3.95
C PRO A 31 -31.72 -12.81 4.84
N LYS A 32 -31.16 -11.64 5.19
CA LYS A 32 -31.83 -10.63 6.01
C LYS A 32 -33.05 -10.01 5.32
N ASP A 33 -32.99 -9.77 4.02
CA ASP A 33 -34.06 -9.09 3.25
C ASP A 33 -34.39 -9.75 1.89
N GLY A 34 -33.69 -10.82 1.51
CA GLY A 34 -33.88 -11.55 0.27
C GLY A 34 -33.36 -10.80 -0.97
N ARG A 35 -32.57 -9.73 -0.81
CA ARG A 35 -32.05 -8.94 -1.92
C ARG A 35 -30.60 -9.28 -2.22
N GLU A 36 -30.23 -9.19 -3.49
CA GLU A 36 -28.83 -9.34 -3.88
C GLU A 36 -28.00 -8.14 -3.41
N LYS A 37 -26.86 -8.41 -2.79
CA LYS A 37 -25.90 -7.42 -2.32
C LYS A 37 -24.56 -7.63 -2.99
N LEU A 38 -23.93 -6.54 -3.43
CA LEU A 38 -22.50 -6.50 -3.68
C LEU A 38 -21.80 -6.34 -2.34
N VAL A 39 -20.93 -7.27 -1.97
CA VAL A 39 -20.21 -7.27 -0.70
C VAL A 39 -18.74 -7.02 -0.94
N LEU A 40 -18.23 -5.97 -0.29
CA LEU A 40 -16.84 -5.53 -0.38
C LEU A 40 -16.14 -5.78 0.96
N SER A 41 -14.91 -6.28 0.88
CA SER A 41 -14.00 -6.33 2.02
C SER A 41 -13.00 -5.19 1.93
N ASN A 42 -13.05 -4.29 2.91
CA ASN A 42 -12.19 -3.12 2.98
C ASN A 42 -11.04 -3.31 3.96
N PHE A 43 -9.84 -2.88 3.55
CA PHE A 43 -8.68 -2.79 4.40
C PHE A 43 -8.48 -1.35 4.90
N ALA A 44 -8.41 -1.17 6.22
CA ALA A 44 -8.14 0.10 6.87
C ALA A 44 -6.77 0.03 7.58
N ALA A 45 -5.73 0.58 6.96
CA ALA A 45 -4.38 0.53 7.51
C ALA A 45 -4.32 1.19 8.91
N GLY A 46 -3.75 0.51 9.90
CA GLY A 46 -3.64 1.07 11.26
C GLY A 46 -4.99 1.22 11.98
N SER A 47 -6.05 0.60 11.48
CA SER A 47 -7.38 0.55 12.07
C SER A 47 -7.98 -0.85 11.87
N VAL A 48 -9.25 -1.03 12.22
CA VAL A 48 -9.99 -2.27 11.96
C VAL A 48 -10.70 -2.16 10.61
N GLY A 49 -10.59 -3.20 9.79
CA GLY A 49 -11.27 -3.27 8.50
C GLY A 49 -12.78 -3.43 8.64
N ASN A 50 -13.51 -3.37 7.54
CA ASN A 50 -14.96 -3.51 7.52
C ASN A 50 -15.46 -4.22 6.26
N LEU A 51 -16.61 -4.86 6.40
CA LEU A 51 -17.43 -5.28 5.27
C LEU A 51 -18.39 -4.16 4.88
N ILE A 52 -18.70 -4.09 3.59
CA ILE A 52 -19.64 -3.14 3.02
C ILE A 52 -20.62 -3.92 2.14
N PHE A 53 -21.91 -3.79 2.42
CA PHE A 53 -22.99 -4.41 1.67
C PHE A 53 -23.70 -3.32 0.89
N ILE A 54 -23.75 -3.44 -0.43
CA ILE A 54 -24.41 -2.47 -1.31
C ILE A 54 -25.59 -3.18 -1.97
N ASP A 55 -26.81 -2.67 -1.76
CA ASP A 55 -28.00 -3.18 -2.45
C ASP A 55 -27.87 -2.92 -3.95
N THR A 56 -27.94 -3.98 -4.75
CA THR A 56 -27.68 -3.89 -6.18
C THR A 56 -28.79 -3.17 -6.95
N LYS A 57 -29.93 -2.88 -6.32
CA LYS A 57 -31.06 -2.15 -6.90
C LYS A 57 -31.21 -0.75 -6.31
N THR A 58 -31.18 -0.61 -4.98
CA THR A 58 -31.41 0.68 -4.31
C THR A 58 -30.14 1.51 -4.15
N HIS A 59 -28.95 0.90 -4.31
CA HIS A 59 -27.65 1.54 -4.10
C HIS A 59 -27.39 1.98 -2.64
N GLU A 60 -28.21 1.52 -1.70
CA GLU A 60 -28.01 1.78 -0.26
C GLU A 60 -26.90 0.90 0.31
N GLY A 61 -26.11 1.48 1.23
CA GLY A 61 -24.98 0.82 1.86
C GLY A 61 -25.21 0.46 3.33
N GLU A 62 -24.75 -0.71 3.76
CA GLU A 62 -24.59 -1.12 5.17
C GLU A 62 -23.11 -1.44 5.40
N THR A 63 -22.58 -1.09 6.58
CA THR A 63 -21.22 -1.46 6.97
C THR A 63 -21.20 -2.28 8.25
N ILE A 64 -20.30 -3.27 8.31
CA ILE A 64 -20.09 -4.13 9.47
C ILE A 64 -18.58 -4.16 9.76
N PRO A 65 -18.12 -3.66 10.91
CA PRO A 65 -16.71 -3.76 11.27
C PRO A 65 -16.29 -5.22 11.44
N LEU A 66 -15.05 -5.54 11.06
CA LEU A 66 -14.46 -6.82 11.38
C LEU A 66 -14.28 -6.93 12.91
N PRO A 67 -14.36 -8.13 13.51
CA PRO A 67 -14.07 -8.31 14.93
C PRO A 67 -12.63 -7.95 15.31
N GLY A 68 -11.72 -8.01 14.33
CA GLY A 68 -10.32 -7.67 14.48
C GLY A 68 -9.57 -7.88 13.16
N ASP A 69 -8.35 -7.34 13.14
CA ASP A 69 -7.46 -7.22 11.98
C ASP A 69 -7.80 -6.04 11.04
N SER A 70 -6.85 -5.65 10.20
CA SER A 70 -6.97 -4.42 9.39
C SER A 70 -7.81 -4.59 8.13
N GLY A 71 -7.99 -5.81 7.63
CA GLY A 71 -8.81 -6.09 6.45
C GLY A 71 -8.84 -7.58 6.12
N ALA A 72 -9.42 -7.92 4.96
CA ALA A 72 -9.51 -9.30 4.53
C ALA A 72 -9.40 -9.44 3.01
N TRP A 73 -8.56 -10.37 2.56
CA TRP A 73 -8.48 -10.75 1.14
C TRP A 73 -9.53 -11.80 0.79
N ALA A 74 -9.78 -12.74 1.70
CA ALA A 74 -10.70 -13.83 1.47
C ALA A 74 -12.10 -13.47 1.96
N ILE A 75 -13.08 -13.51 1.08
CA ILE A 75 -14.50 -13.50 1.44
C ILE A 75 -15.23 -14.59 0.64
N LEU A 76 -16.06 -15.39 1.30
CA LEU A 76 -16.79 -16.50 0.68
C LEU A 76 -18.20 -16.60 1.27
N PRO A 77 -19.26 -16.31 0.48
CA PRO A 77 -20.63 -16.63 0.85
C PRO A 77 -20.80 -18.16 0.96
N LEU A 78 -21.43 -18.62 2.04
CA LEU A 78 -21.68 -20.04 2.32
C LEU A 78 -23.05 -20.20 3.00
N GLY A 79 -24.10 -20.36 2.18
CA GLY A 79 -25.49 -20.36 2.67
C GLY A 79 -25.84 -19.05 3.39
N ASP A 80 -26.37 -19.15 4.61
CA ASP A 80 -26.71 -17.99 5.46
C ASP A 80 -25.47 -17.39 6.19
N LYS A 81 -24.25 -17.79 5.81
CA LYS A 81 -22.99 -17.34 6.40
C LYS A 81 -22.10 -16.62 5.38
N LEU A 82 -21.24 -15.73 5.87
CA LEU A 82 -20.13 -15.18 5.10
C LEU A 82 -18.83 -15.45 5.86
N LEU A 83 -17.92 -16.20 5.23
CA LEU A 83 -16.58 -16.43 5.76
C LEU A 83 -15.66 -15.30 5.34
N VAL A 84 -14.79 -14.87 6.24
CA VAL A 84 -13.84 -13.78 6.04
C VAL A 84 -12.47 -14.18 6.56
N GLY A 85 -11.46 -14.13 5.70
CA GLY A 85 -10.07 -14.46 6.01
C GLY A 85 -9.20 -13.21 6.04
N THR A 86 -8.69 -12.86 7.21
CA THR A 86 -8.12 -11.54 7.48
C THR A 86 -6.62 -11.43 7.22
N CYS A 87 -6.15 -10.18 7.24
CA CYS A 87 -4.76 -9.74 7.18
C CYS A 87 -4.62 -8.35 7.83
N PRO A 88 -3.39 -7.91 8.20
CA PRO A 88 -2.10 -8.59 8.04
C PRO A 88 -1.54 -9.20 9.33
N ASP A 89 -2.22 -9.05 10.46
CA ASP A 89 -1.59 -9.28 11.76
C ASP A 89 -1.85 -10.68 12.30
N TYR A 90 -3.09 -11.19 12.12
CA TYR A 90 -3.57 -12.36 12.86
C TYR A 90 -4.05 -13.52 11.99
N GLY A 91 -4.43 -13.27 10.73
CA GLY A 91 -4.93 -14.32 9.83
C GLY A 91 -6.17 -15.03 10.37
N TYR A 92 -7.14 -14.29 10.89
CA TYR A 92 -8.38 -14.85 11.41
C TYR A 92 -9.26 -15.41 10.29
N LEU A 93 -9.92 -16.54 10.57
CA LEU A 93 -11.16 -16.92 9.92
C LEU A 93 -12.32 -16.44 10.80
N HIS A 94 -13.02 -15.42 10.32
CA HIS A 94 -14.29 -14.98 10.88
C HIS A 94 -15.45 -15.61 10.11
N CYS A 95 -16.56 -15.86 10.80
CA CYS A 95 -17.80 -16.35 10.22
C CYS A 95 -18.94 -15.43 10.66
N LEU A 96 -19.52 -14.70 9.72
CA LEU A 96 -20.67 -13.83 9.95
C LEU A 96 -21.97 -14.60 9.70
N ASP A 97 -22.88 -14.64 10.68
CA ASP A 97 -24.29 -14.97 10.44
C ASP A 97 -24.91 -13.79 9.69
N LEU A 98 -25.28 -13.98 8.43
CA LEU A 98 -25.80 -12.91 7.60
C LEU A 98 -27.17 -12.46 8.08
N ARG A 99 -28.03 -13.34 8.58
CA ARG A 99 -29.38 -12.93 9.02
C ARG A 99 -29.32 -12.03 10.25
N LYS A 100 -28.45 -12.36 11.21
CA LYS A 100 -28.35 -11.67 12.51
C LYS A 100 -27.28 -10.59 12.54
N ARG A 101 -26.36 -10.58 11.57
CA ARG A 101 -25.12 -9.77 11.56
C ARG A 101 -24.26 -10.01 12.81
N VAL A 102 -24.20 -11.26 13.26
CA VAL A 102 -23.42 -11.66 14.45
C VAL A 102 -22.24 -12.52 14.03
N TRP A 103 -21.07 -12.18 14.54
CA TRP A 103 -19.86 -12.95 14.33
C TRP A 103 -19.82 -14.17 15.26
N ALA A 104 -19.45 -15.33 14.71
CA ALA A 104 -19.03 -16.46 15.52
C ALA A 104 -17.68 -16.17 16.21
N ARG A 105 -17.26 -17.04 17.13
CA ARG A 105 -15.93 -16.95 17.73
C ARG A 105 -14.87 -17.01 16.63
N PRO A 106 -13.87 -16.10 16.60
CA PRO A 106 -12.83 -16.16 15.59
C PRO A 106 -11.96 -17.40 15.74
N LEU A 107 -11.55 -17.98 14.60
CA LEU A 107 -10.60 -19.08 14.53
C LEU A 107 -9.29 -18.58 13.89
N ARG A 108 -8.15 -19.16 14.26
CA ARG A 108 -6.86 -18.88 13.62
C ARG A 108 -5.87 -20.03 13.83
N ILE A 109 -4.84 -20.04 13.00
CA ILE A 109 -3.61 -20.80 13.23
C ILE A 109 -2.53 -19.79 13.62
N GLU A 110 -1.94 -19.93 14.81
CA GLU A 110 -1.07 -18.91 15.41
C GLU A 110 0.15 -18.56 14.56
N SER A 111 0.67 -19.51 13.75
CA SER A 111 1.79 -19.29 12.85
C SER A 111 1.45 -18.46 11.61
N GLU A 112 0.17 -18.31 11.29
CA GLU A 112 -0.32 -17.65 10.08
C GLU A 112 -0.84 -16.25 10.38
N LYS A 113 -0.65 -15.35 9.44
CA LYS A 113 -0.98 -13.92 9.52
C LYS A 113 -1.94 -13.45 8.44
N TYR A 114 -2.05 -14.22 7.36
CA TYR A 114 -2.92 -13.93 6.23
C TYR A 114 -3.70 -15.18 5.86
N ILE A 115 -4.95 -14.98 5.46
CA ILE A 115 -5.70 -15.92 4.65
C ILE A 115 -6.01 -15.24 3.32
N TRP A 116 -5.44 -15.74 2.22
CA TRP A 116 -5.45 -15.04 0.91
C TRP A 116 -6.76 -15.19 0.14
N ASN A 117 -7.32 -16.38 0.14
CA ASN A 117 -8.62 -16.68 -0.45
C ASN A 117 -9.18 -17.95 0.19
N PHE A 118 -10.48 -18.18 -0.04
CA PHE A 118 -11.14 -19.44 0.27
C PHE A 118 -11.58 -20.14 -1.00
N ALA A 119 -11.72 -21.46 -0.93
CA ALA A 119 -12.36 -22.30 -1.92
C ALA A 119 -13.25 -23.33 -1.22
N LEU A 120 -14.43 -23.59 -1.75
CA LEU A 120 -15.28 -24.69 -1.29
C LEU A 120 -14.83 -25.98 -1.98
N GLY A 121 -14.48 -27.00 -1.21
CA GLY A 121 -14.18 -28.34 -1.72
C GLY A 121 -15.45 -29.15 -1.96
N SER A 122 -15.33 -30.19 -2.79
CA SER A 122 -16.45 -31.11 -3.08
C SER A 122 -16.88 -31.97 -1.88
N ASP A 123 -16.10 -31.98 -0.80
CA ASP A 123 -16.42 -32.59 0.50
C ASP A 123 -17.26 -31.68 1.40
N GLY A 124 -17.59 -30.47 0.96
CA GLY A 124 -18.30 -29.46 1.75
C GLY A 124 -17.42 -28.69 2.73
N MET A 125 -16.11 -28.96 2.77
CA MET A 125 -15.14 -28.22 3.58
C MET A 125 -14.66 -26.98 2.84
N VAL A 126 -14.24 -25.95 3.58
CA VAL A 126 -13.65 -24.74 2.99
C VAL A 126 -12.15 -24.75 3.17
N TYR A 127 -11.42 -24.58 2.07
CA TYR A 127 -9.96 -24.58 2.05
C TYR A 127 -9.44 -23.16 1.89
N GLY A 128 -8.31 -22.84 2.54
CA GLY A 128 -7.73 -21.49 2.52
C GLY A 128 -6.21 -21.48 2.47
N GLY A 129 -5.65 -20.58 1.68
CA GLY A 129 -4.20 -20.40 1.54
C GLY A 129 -3.66 -19.30 2.44
N THR A 130 -2.41 -19.39 2.88
CA THR A 130 -1.86 -18.59 3.98
C THR A 130 -0.50 -17.94 3.70
N TYR A 131 -0.09 -17.09 4.63
CA TYR A 131 1.27 -16.60 4.85
C TYR A 131 1.49 -16.41 6.35
N PRO A 132 2.71 -16.60 6.89
CA PRO A 132 3.96 -16.97 6.22
C PRO A 132 4.23 -18.48 6.10
N GLY A 133 3.41 -19.36 6.68
CA GLY A 133 3.71 -20.77 6.78
C GLY A 133 3.59 -21.53 5.46
N CYS A 134 3.02 -20.92 4.41
CA CYS A 134 2.71 -21.59 3.14
C CYS A 134 1.89 -22.88 3.37
N VAL A 135 0.86 -22.80 4.21
CA VAL A 135 0.04 -23.96 4.58
C VAL A 135 -1.31 -23.93 3.87
N LEU A 136 -1.94 -25.10 3.75
CA LEU A 136 -3.35 -25.20 3.38
C LEU A 136 -4.17 -25.35 4.65
N LEU A 137 -5.18 -24.49 4.81
CA LEU A 137 -6.17 -24.60 5.86
C LEU A 137 -7.37 -25.41 5.36
N ARG A 138 -8.03 -26.11 6.29
CA ARG A 138 -9.33 -26.74 6.08
C ARG A 138 -10.28 -26.33 7.20
N TYR A 139 -11.43 -25.77 6.84
CA TYR A 139 -12.48 -25.34 7.73
C TYR A 139 -13.73 -26.21 7.56
N ASP A 140 -14.20 -26.76 8.66
CA ASP A 140 -15.46 -27.51 8.76
C ASP A 140 -16.58 -26.53 9.15
N PRO A 141 -17.52 -26.21 8.24
CA PRO A 141 -18.57 -25.23 8.49
C PRO A 141 -19.64 -25.70 9.48
N ASP A 142 -19.81 -27.01 9.64
CA ASP A 142 -20.79 -27.62 10.54
C ASP A 142 -20.27 -27.64 11.97
N LYS A 143 -19.00 -28.03 12.15
CA LYS A 143 -18.34 -28.08 13.47
C LYS A 143 -17.76 -26.74 13.89
N HIS A 144 -17.66 -25.78 12.97
CA HIS A 144 -16.94 -24.52 13.16
C HIS A 144 -15.51 -24.78 13.69
N ALA A 145 -14.76 -25.60 12.93
CA ALA A 145 -13.41 -26.02 13.30
C ALA A 145 -12.43 -25.74 12.16
N LEU A 146 -11.27 -25.17 12.50
CA LEU A 146 -10.21 -24.84 11.56
C LEU A 146 -8.99 -25.72 11.81
N ALA A 147 -8.49 -26.37 10.77
CA ALA A 147 -7.30 -27.21 10.81
C ALA A 147 -6.24 -26.71 9.83
N ASN A 148 -4.98 -26.90 10.19
CA ASN A 148 -3.85 -26.83 9.27
C ASN A 148 -3.63 -28.25 8.71
N VAL A 149 -3.83 -28.45 7.41
CA VAL A 149 -3.66 -29.77 6.77
C VAL A 149 -2.23 -30.00 6.25
N GLY A 150 -1.35 -29.03 6.41
CA GLY A 150 0.07 -29.16 6.12
C GLY A 150 0.61 -28.05 5.23
N ARG A 151 1.94 -28.04 5.14
CA ARG A 151 2.67 -27.13 4.26
C ARG A 151 2.56 -27.58 2.81
N VAL A 152 2.26 -26.64 1.93
CA VAL A 152 1.97 -26.93 0.51
C VAL A 152 3.26 -27.12 -0.30
N SER A 153 4.29 -26.32 -0.03
CA SER A 153 5.55 -26.33 -0.78
C SER A 153 6.71 -26.93 0.02
N GLU A 154 7.46 -27.82 -0.61
CA GLU A 154 8.67 -28.43 -0.05
C GLU A 154 9.86 -27.46 0.00
N HIS A 155 9.84 -26.38 -0.78
CA HIS A 155 10.87 -25.35 -0.71
C HIS A 155 10.70 -24.49 0.54
N ALA A 156 11.65 -24.58 1.47
CA ALA A 156 11.59 -23.91 2.78
C ALA A 156 11.44 -22.38 2.70
N LYS A 157 11.92 -21.75 1.61
CA LYS A 157 11.83 -20.30 1.41
C LYS A 157 10.49 -19.82 0.86
N ASN A 158 9.62 -20.73 0.40
CA ASN A 158 8.29 -20.34 -0.06
C ASN A 158 7.39 -20.05 1.14
N MET A 159 6.79 -18.86 1.15
CA MET A 159 5.98 -18.40 2.30
C MET A 159 4.51 -18.19 1.94
N TYR A 160 4.16 -18.24 0.65
CA TYR A 160 2.79 -18.03 0.18
C TYR A 160 2.20 -19.32 -0.38
N SER A 161 1.07 -19.75 0.17
CA SER A 161 0.04 -20.54 -0.53
C SER A 161 -1.06 -19.56 -0.93
N ARG A 162 -0.89 -18.88 -2.07
CA ARG A 162 -1.59 -17.61 -2.36
C ARG A 162 -2.97 -17.79 -2.98
N ARG A 163 -3.14 -18.78 -3.87
CA ARG A 163 -4.39 -19.03 -4.60
C ARG A 163 -4.81 -20.47 -4.37
N VAL A 164 -6.03 -20.65 -3.89
CA VAL A 164 -6.66 -21.96 -3.64
C VAL A 164 -7.90 -22.08 -4.51
N TYR A 165 -8.09 -23.22 -5.17
CA TYR A 165 -9.19 -23.48 -6.08
C TYR A 165 -9.85 -24.81 -5.71
N GLY A 166 -11.18 -24.84 -5.73
CA GLY A 166 -11.99 -25.99 -5.29
C GLY A 166 -12.98 -26.48 -6.35
N GLU A 167 -12.94 -25.88 -7.54
CA GLU A 167 -13.79 -26.19 -8.68
C GLU A 167 -13.47 -27.57 -9.31
N SER A 168 -12.35 -28.20 -8.91
CA SER A 168 -11.97 -29.55 -9.33
C SER A 168 -12.53 -30.61 -8.38
N PRO A 169 -13.49 -31.46 -8.80
CA PRO A 169 -14.07 -32.46 -7.89
C PRO A 169 -13.03 -33.39 -7.28
N GLY A 170 -13.11 -33.60 -5.97
CA GLY A 170 -12.20 -34.44 -5.19
C GLY A 170 -10.83 -33.82 -4.91
N ARG A 171 -10.58 -32.58 -5.37
CA ARG A 171 -9.24 -31.96 -5.34
C ARG A 171 -9.27 -30.50 -4.97
N ILE A 172 -8.17 -30.03 -4.41
CA ILE A 172 -7.91 -28.61 -4.18
C ILE A 172 -6.60 -28.25 -4.88
N ILE A 173 -6.65 -27.30 -5.83
CA ILE A 173 -5.44 -26.81 -6.51
C ILE A 173 -4.91 -25.60 -5.73
N VAL A 174 -3.61 -25.59 -5.46
CA VAL A 174 -2.96 -24.52 -4.69
C VAL A 174 -1.77 -23.97 -5.46
N GLY A 175 -1.81 -22.66 -5.74
CA GLY A 175 -0.71 -21.90 -6.32
C GLY A 175 -0.05 -20.97 -5.30
N GLY A 176 1.26 -20.85 -5.36
CA GLY A 176 2.02 -20.08 -4.39
C GLY A 176 3.48 -19.85 -4.75
N GLY A 177 4.27 -19.39 -3.77
CA GLY A 177 5.70 -19.20 -3.94
C GLY A 177 6.34 -18.25 -2.92
N MET A 178 7.47 -17.68 -3.31
CA MET A 178 8.16 -16.48 -2.84
C MET A 178 9.55 -16.49 -3.48
N ASP A 179 10.22 -17.64 -3.36
CA ASP A 179 11.52 -17.94 -3.98
C ASP A 179 11.30 -18.65 -5.32
N THR A 180 10.47 -19.70 -5.32
CA THR A 180 10.08 -20.44 -6.54
C THR A 180 8.56 -20.52 -6.65
N PRO A 181 7.96 -20.13 -7.80
CA PRO A 181 6.53 -20.32 -8.01
C PRO A 181 6.20 -21.81 -8.12
N PHE A 182 5.05 -22.22 -7.61
CA PHE A 182 4.58 -23.60 -7.68
C PHE A 182 3.06 -23.67 -7.92
N LEU A 183 2.63 -24.80 -8.48
CA LEU A 183 1.26 -25.31 -8.44
C LEU A 183 1.32 -26.72 -7.81
N ARG A 184 0.39 -27.01 -6.90
CA ARG A 184 0.28 -28.30 -6.20
C ARG A 184 -1.19 -28.70 -6.15
N VAL A 185 -1.46 -29.98 -6.03
CA VAL A 185 -2.81 -30.51 -5.79
C VAL A 185 -2.88 -31.14 -4.40
N TRP A 186 -3.99 -30.95 -3.71
CA TRP A 186 -4.39 -31.70 -2.53
C TRP A 186 -5.52 -32.64 -2.94
N ASP A 187 -5.30 -33.95 -2.79
CA ASP A 187 -6.34 -34.96 -2.99
C ASP A 187 -7.16 -35.08 -1.71
N ILE A 188 -8.47 -34.84 -1.82
CA ILE A 188 -9.39 -34.84 -0.67
C ILE A 188 -9.58 -36.25 -0.13
N GLY A 189 -9.60 -37.27 -1.00
CA GLY A 189 -9.89 -38.65 -0.60
C GLY A 189 -8.73 -39.30 0.13
N SER A 190 -7.50 -39.12 -0.35
CA SER A 190 -6.30 -39.67 0.30
C SER A 190 -5.68 -38.74 1.35
N GLU A 191 -6.11 -37.48 1.42
CA GLU A 191 -5.54 -36.44 2.28
C GLU A 191 -4.02 -36.26 2.08
N THR A 192 -3.59 -36.17 0.82
CA THR A 192 -2.17 -36.01 0.46
C THR A 192 -1.95 -34.92 -0.57
N PHE A 193 -0.79 -34.26 -0.51
CA PHE A 193 -0.33 -33.38 -1.58
C PHE A 193 0.30 -34.17 -2.73
N GLY A 194 0.08 -33.70 -3.95
CA GLY A 194 0.74 -34.16 -5.18
C GLY A 194 1.19 -32.99 -6.05
N GLU A 195 1.98 -33.32 -7.07
CA GLU A 195 2.47 -32.36 -8.06
C GLU A 195 1.39 -32.02 -9.09
N PHE A 196 1.37 -30.77 -9.55
CA PHE A 196 0.50 -30.33 -10.64
C PHE A 196 1.14 -29.19 -11.45
N GLY A 197 1.00 -29.24 -12.77
CA GLY A 197 1.56 -28.23 -13.67
C GLY A 197 3.09 -28.27 -13.79
N SER A 198 3.65 -27.38 -14.62
CA SER A 198 5.10 -27.21 -14.77
C SER A 198 5.62 -25.97 -14.02
N ALA A 199 6.94 -25.87 -13.84
CA ALA A 199 7.56 -24.72 -13.20
C ALA A 199 7.17 -23.39 -13.88
N GLY A 200 6.74 -22.42 -13.07
CA GLY A 200 6.31 -21.11 -13.54
C GLY A 200 4.91 -21.04 -14.15
N GLU A 201 4.18 -22.16 -14.21
CA GLU A 201 2.75 -22.13 -14.56
C GLU A 201 1.92 -21.46 -13.46
N THR A 202 0.87 -20.75 -13.88
CA THR A 202 -0.14 -20.17 -12.98
C THR A 202 -1.53 -20.49 -13.48
N VAL A 203 -2.49 -20.67 -12.58
CA VAL A 203 -3.88 -20.96 -12.96
C VAL A 203 -4.54 -19.70 -13.53
N LYS A 204 -5.12 -19.83 -14.72
CA LYS A 204 -5.98 -18.81 -15.34
C LYS A 204 -7.45 -19.02 -14.99
N GLN A 205 -7.93 -20.25 -15.12
CA GLN A 205 -9.32 -20.63 -14.85
C GLN A 205 -9.40 -22.11 -14.51
N ILE A 206 -10.30 -22.48 -13.60
CA ILE A 206 -10.68 -23.87 -13.33
C ILE A 206 -12.19 -23.97 -13.44
N THR A 207 -12.65 -25.06 -14.04
CA THR A 207 -14.04 -25.49 -14.06
C THR A 207 -14.10 -26.96 -13.61
N GLU A 208 -15.31 -27.48 -13.46
CA GLU A 208 -15.52 -28.90 -13.19
C GLU A 208 -14.96 -29.81 -14.30
N THR A 209 -14.72 -29.28 -15.50
CA THR A 209 -14.28 -30.05 -16.67
C THR A 209 -12.83 -29.82 -17.06
N PHE A 210 -12.30 -28.60 -16.93
CA PHE A 210 -10.91 -28.30 -17.29
C PHE A 210 -10.21 -27.35 -16.31
N ILE A 211 -8.88 -27.46 -16.29
CA ILE A 211 -7.97 -26.48 -15.69
C ILE A 211 -7.19 -25.82 -16.82
N CYS A 212 -7.28 -24.49 -16.92
CA CYS A 212 -6.45 -23.70 -17.82
C CYS A 212 -5.32 -23.03 -17.02
N THR A 213 -4.08 -23.30 -17.40
CA THR A 213 -2.89 -22.63 -16.87
C THR A 213 -2.25 -21.74 -17.92
N VAL A 214 -1.45 -20.77 -17.46
CA VAL A 214 -0.65 -19.87 -18.28
C VAL A 214 0.82 -20.07 -17.93
N GLN A 215 1.65 -20.22 -18.95
CA GLN A 215 3.11 -20.16 -18.86
C GLN A 215 3.64 -19.20 -19.92
N GLY A 216 4.13 -18.04 -19.49
CA GLY A 216 4.47 -16.97 -20.43
C GLY A 216 3.22 -16.50 -21.19
N ASP A 217 3.22 -16.66 -22.51
CA ASP A 217 2.11 -16.33 -23.41
C ASP A 217 1.25 -17.56 -23.80
N ARG A 218 1.61 -18.76 -23.33
CA ARG A 218 0.96 -20.01 -23.73
C ARG A 218 -0.10 -20.44 -22.74
N LEU A 219 -1.25 -20.82 -23.28
CA LEU A 219 -2.29 -21.52 -22.54
C LEU A 219 -2.03 -23.03 -22.58
N ARG A 220 -2.22 -23.69 -21.45
CA ARG A 220 -2.27 -25.15 -21.36
C ARG A 220 -3.58 -25.55 -20.72
N PHE A 221 -4.09 -26.70 -21.12
CA PHE A 221 -5.33 -27.25 -20.61
C PHE A 221 -5.10 -28.63 -20.04
N TYR A 222 -5.79 -28.92 -18.94
CA TYR A 222 -5.76 -30.20 -18.25
C TYR A 222 -7.19 -30.66 -18.01
N ASP A 223 -7.42 -31.96 -18.12
CA ASP A 223 -8.69 -32.55 -17.69
C ASP A 223 -8.78 -32.49 -16.16
N THR A 224 -9.87 -31.96 -15.63
CA THR A 224 -10.04 -31.75 -14.19
C THR A 224 -10.08 -33.07 -13.40
N ALA A 225 -10.52 -34.18 -14.02
CA ALA A 225 -10.66 -35.49 -13.40
C ALA A 225 -9.37 -36.31 -13.45
N THR A 226 -8.51 -36.16 -14.46
CA THR A 226 -7.23 -36.90 -14.53
C THR A 226 -5.99 -36.06 -14.23
N LEU A 227 -6.08 -34.73 -14.30
CA LEU A 227 -4.97 -33.77 -14.33
C LEU A 227 -4.00 -33.99 -15.50
N GLU A 228 -4.37 -34.77 -16.50
CA GLU A 228 -3.55 -34.97 -17.69
C GLU A 228 -3.71 -33.81 -18.68
N PRO A 229 -2.64 -33.39 -19.36
CA PRO A 229 -2.71 -32.33 -20.36
C PRO A 229 -3.58 -32.76 -21.56
N VAL A 230 -4.33 -31.79 -22.10
CA VAL A 230 -5.22 -31.97 -23.24
C VAL A 230 -4.82 -31.02 -24.36
N GLU A 231 -4.76 -31.53 -25.59
CA GLU A 231 -4.40 -30.78 -26.79
C GLU A 231 -5.42 -31.01 -27.92
N GLY A 232 -5.26 -30.28 -29.04
CA GLY A 232 -6.10 -30.39 -30.22
C GLY A 232 -7.50 -29.80 -30.04
N GLY A 233 -8.48 -30.32 -30.78
CA GLY A 233 -9.82 -29.73 -30.86
C GLY A 233 -10.58 -29.60 -29.53
N LEU A 234 -10.28 -30.46 -28.55
CA LEU A 234 -10.87 -30.35 -27.21
C LEU A 234 -10.32 -29.13 -26.45
N ALA A 235 -9.00 -28.88 -26.54
CA ALA A 235 -8.37 -27.69 -25.97
C ALA A 235 -8.86 -26.40 -26.65
N GLU A 236 -9.10 -26.42 -27.97
CA GLU A 236 -9.71 -25.29 -28.69
C GLU A 236 -11.13 -25.00 -28.19
N THR A 237 -11.92 -26.05 -27.93
CA THR A 237 -13.26 -25.92 -27.37
C THR A 237 -13.23 -25.28 -25.98
N TRP A 238 -12.33 -25.72 -25.10
CA TRP A 238 -12.18 -25.15 -23.76
C TRP A 238 -11.60 -23.72 -23.78
N SER A 239 -10.74 -23.41 -24.74
CA SER A 239 -10.24 -22.04 -24.94
C SER A 239 -11.37 -21.05 -25.23
N ALA A 240 -12.39 -21.47 -26.00
CA ALA A 240 -13.58 -20.66 -26.25
C ALA A 240 -14.48 -20.47 -25.01
N MET A 241 -14.28 -21.26 -23.95
CA MET A 241 -15.02 -21.16 -22.68
C MET A 241 -14.32 -20.29 -21.62
N LEU A 242 -13.15 -19.71 -21.94
CA LEU A 242 -12.44 -18.84 -21.01
C LEU A 242 -13.19 -17.53 -20.79
N GLU A 243 -13.39 -17.17 -19.53
CA GLU A 243 -14.10 -15.96 -19.14
C GLU A 243 -13.16 -14.75 -19.14
N ASN A 244 -13.65 -13.62 -19.66
CA ASN A 244 -13.01 -12.33 -19.47
C ASN A 244 -13.69 -11.59 -18.31
N LYS A 245 -13.00 -11.49 -17.17
CA LYS A 245 -13.52 -10.85 -15.94
C LYS A 245 -13.14 -9.38 -15.82
N GLU A 246 -12.86 -8.72 -16.94
CA GLU A 246 -12.58 -7.29 -16.98
C GLU A 246 -13.43 -6.56 -18.01
N ILE A 247 -13.78 -5.32 -17.71
CA ILE A 247 -14.44 -4.40 -18.63
C ILE A 247 -13.54 -3.19 -18.91
N ALA A 248 -13.49 -2.78 -20.17
CA ALA A 248 -12.80 -1.55 -20.57
C ALA A 248 -13.64 -0.34 -20.14
N VAL A 249 -13.02 0.57 -19.40
CA VAL A 249 -13.59 1.88 -19.06
C VAL A 249 -13.18 2.91 -20.13
N ASN A 250 -11.93 2.81 -20.59
CA ASN A 250 -11.35 3.54 -21.72
C ASN A 250 -10.09 2.80 -22.21
N ASP A 251 -9.36 3.38 -23.17
CA ASP A 251 -8.16 2.78 -23.78
C ASP A 251 -7.03 2.48 -22.79
N ARG A 252 -7.03 3.10 -21.60
CA ARG A 252 -5.96 3.01 -20.59
C ARG A 252 -6.39 2.34 -19.29
N LEU A 253 -7.66 1.99 -19.15
CA LEU A 253 -8.23 1.48 -17.90
C LEU A 253 -9.18 0.33 -18.17
N ARG A 254 -8.84 -0.82 -17.60
CA ARG A 254 -9.75 -1.95 -17.44
C ARG A 254 -9.99 -2.16 -15.96
N VAL A 255 -11.19 -2.58 -15.60
CA VAL A 255 -11.56 -2.88 -14.22
C VAL A 255 -12.14 -4.28 -14.14
N GLY A 256 -11.78 -5.01 -13.08
CA GLY A 256 -12.34 -6.32 -12.79
C GLY A 256 -13.84 -6.22 -12.44
N TYR A 257 -14.59 -7.26 -12.78
CA TYR A 257 -15.99 -7.38 -12.37
C TYR A 257 -16.33 -8.80 -11.90
N ILE A 258 -17.41 -8.89 -11.13
CA ILE A 258 -18.14 -10.12 -10.85
C ILE A 258 -19.49 -10.08 -11.55
N SER A 259 -20.04 -11.25 -11.86
CA SER A 259 -21.39 -11.37 -12.39
C SER A 259 -22.41 -11.43 -11.24
N LEU A 260 -23.51 -10.69 -11.39
CA LEU A 260 -24.68 -10.76 -10.53
C LEU A 260 -25.68 -11.79 -11.05
N ALA A 261 -26.67 -12.16 -10.23
CA ALA A 261 -27.67 -13.18 -10.54
C ALA A 261 -28.52 -12.85 -11.78
N ASP A 262 -28.75 -11.56 -12.06
CA ASP A 262 -29.48 -11.10 -13.25
C ASP A 262 -28.59 -10.97 -14.51
N GLY A 263 -27.30 -11.33 -14.42
CA GLY A 263 -26.31 -11.16 -15.48
C GLY A 263 -25.66 -9.76 -15.53
N SER A 264 -26.01 -8.85 -14.62
CA SER A 264 -25.30 -7.58 -14.46
C SER A 264 -23.83 -7.81 -14.11
N ARG A 265 -22.98 -6.84 -14.44
CA ARG A 265 -21.56 -6.83 -14.07
C ARG A 265 -21.35 -5.79 -12.98
N ALA A 266 -20.73 -6.18 -11.86
CA ALA A 266 -20.46 -5.29 -10.75
C ALA A 266 -18.97 -5.30 -10.38
N GLY A 267 -18.43 -4.14 -10.02
CA GLY A 267 -17.01 -4.02 -9.66
C GLY A 267 -16.69 -2.74 -8.92
N VAL A 268 -15.42 -2.58 -8.57
CA VAL A 268 -14.91 -1.45 -7.78
C VAL A 268 -13.64 -0.87 -8.39
N LYS A 269 -13.43 0.43 -8.18
CA LYS A 269 -12.16 1.10 -8.43
C LYS A 269 -11.95 2.17 -7.36
N GLY A 270 -11.01 1.93 -6.44
CA GLY A 270 -10.68 2.88 -5.39
C GLY A 270 -11.88 3.17 -4.48
N GLN A 271 -12.37 4.41 -4.50
CA GLN A 271 -13.48 4.88 -3.66
C GLN A 271 -14.86 4.64 -4.30
N ASP A 272 -14.89 4.12 -5.53
CA ASP A 272 -16.09 4.02 -6.34
C ASP A 272 -16.42 2.58 -6.70
N TYR A 273 -17.70 2.32 -6.97
CA TYR A 273 -18.22 1.06 -7.48
C TYR A 273 -19.09 1.30 -8.72
N PHE A 274 -19.37 0.24 -9.47
CA PHE A 274 -20.32 0.27 -10.57
C PHE A 274 -21.18 -0.98 -10.57
N ILE A 275 -22.39 -0.86 -11.15
CA ILE A 275 -23.27 -1.98 -11.50
C ILE A 275 -23.80 -1.71 -12.89
N GLN A 276 -23.35 -2.50 -13.86
CA GLN A 276 -23.78 -2.39 -15.25
C GLN A 276 -24.79 -3.47 -15.58
N ARG A 277 -25.99 -3.04 -16.01
CA ARG A 277 -27.11 -3.93 -16.32
C ARG A 277 -26.87 -4.75 -17.59
N PRO A 278 -27.51 -5.93 -17.75
CA PRO A 278 -27.45 -6.69 -18.98
C PRO A 278 -27.92 -5.84 -20.16
N GLY A 279 -27.22 -5.94 -21.30
CA GLY A 279 -27.53 -5.18 -22.51
C GLY A 279 -26.99 -3.76 -22.54
N ASP A 280 -26.50 -3.22 -21.42
CA ASP A 280 -25.75 -1.97 -21.42
C ASP A 280 -24.31 -2.22 -21.91
N ASN A 281 -24.04 -1.73 -23.12
CA ASN A 281 -22.74 -1.81 -23.78
C ASN A 281 -21.94 -0.50 -23.64
N GLY A 282 -22.45 0.47 -22.89
CA GLY A 282 -21.77 1.73 -22.61
C GLY A 282 -20.60 1.56 -21.65
N ARG A 283 -19.92 2.68 -21.39
CA ARG A 283 -18.92 2.77 -20.32
C ARG A 283 -19.62 2.61 -18.96
N PRO A 284 -19.06 1.83 -18.01
CA PRO A 284 -19.62 1.73 -16.66
C PRO A 284 -19.76 3.09 -15.98
N GLU A 285 -20.94 3.33 -15.38
CA GLU A 285 -21.17 4.48 -14.50
C GLU A 285 -20.62 4.17 -13.10
N PHE A 286 -19.63 4.95 -12.67
CA PHE A 286 -19.04 4.82 -11.34
C PHE A 286 -19.75 5.74 -10.34
N ARG A 287 -19.95 5.22 -9.13
CA ARG A 287 -20.61 5.91 -8.02
C ARG A 287 -19.76 5.76 -6.76
N PRO A 288 -19.73 6.77 -5.86
CA PRO A 288 -19.08 6.63 -4.58
C PRO A 288 -19.67 5.46 -3.78
N ILE A 289 -18.82 4.69 -3.12
CA ILE A 289 -19.26 3.64 -2.21
C ILE A 289 -20.17 4.28 -1.13
N PRO A 290 -21.41 3.78 -0.93
CA PRO A 290 -22.47 4.52 -0.24
C PRO A 290 -22.42 4.38 1.28
N VAL A 291 -21.22 4.38 1.87
CA VAL A 291 -20.98 4.41 3.32
C VAL A 291 -19.81 5.33 3.63
N LEU A 292 -19.66 5.72 4.90
CA LEU A 292 -18.48 6.48 5.33
C LEU A 292 -17.24 5.58 5.33
N ALA A 293 -16.17 6.01 4.67
CA ALA A 293 -14.88 5.34 4.74
C ALA A 293 -14.29 5.40 6.16
N PRO A 294 -13.71 4.30 6.68
CA PRO A 294 -13.07 4.32 8.00
C PRO A 294 -11.80 5.19 7.99
N ALA A 295 -11.41 5.66 9.18
CA ALA A 295 -10.10 6.28 9.36
C ALA A 295 -8.99 5.27 9.06
N THR A 296 -7.97 5.74 8.35
CA THR A 296 -6.83 4.92 7.90
C THR A 296 -5.52 5.64 8.24
N ARG A 297 -4.43 4.88 8.26
CA ARG A 297 -3.09 5.37 8.54
C ARG A 297 -2.73 6.51 7.59
N ILE A 298 -2.08 7.55 8.12
CA ILE A 298 -1.47 8.61 7.31
C ILE A 298 -0.08 8.16 6.86
N HIS A 299 0.21 8.26 5.57
CA HIS A 299 1.49 7.87 4.99
C HIS A 299 2.47 9.06 4.93
N THR A 300 2.01 10.18 4.40
CA THR A 300 2.78 11.42 4.28
C THR A 300 1.89 12.63 4.57
N VAL A 301 2.48 13.73 5.03
CA VAL A 301 1.81 15.02 5.19
C VAL A 301 2.74 16.16 4.79
N ILE A 302 2.20 17.16 4.10
CA ILE A 302 2.82 18.45 3.76
C ILE A 302 1.86 19.59 4.12
N SER A 303 2.36 20.82 4.17
CA SER A 303 1.52 22.03 4.23
C SER A 303 1.59 22.74 2.88
N ASP A 304 0.48 23.35 2.47
CA ASP A 304 0.50 24.37 1.42
C ASP A 304 0.83 25.76 2.00
N GLY A 305 0.89 26.77 1.11
CA GLY A 305 1.18 28.16 1.46
C GLY A 305 0.11 28.87 2.28
N GLU A 306 -1.08 28.27 2.41
CA GLU A 306 -2.22 28.83 3.15
C GLU A 306 -2.43 28.17 4.52
N GLY A 307 -1.54 27.24 4.90
CA GLY A 307 -1.60 26.50 6.15
C GLY A 307 -2.59 25.34 6.15
N VAL A 308 -3.05 24.91 4.98
CA VAL A 308 -3.84 23.69 4.83
C VAL A 308 -2.89 22.51 4.69
N LEU A 309 -3.23 21.40 5.35
CA LEU A 309 -2.45 20.19 5.32
C LEU A 309 -2.95 19.24 4.24
N TRP A 310 -2.02 18.67 3.50
CA TRP A 310 -2.27 17.69 2.45
C TRP A 310 -1.50 16.41 2.77
N GLY A 311 -2.12 15.26 2.58
CA GLY A 311 -1.46 13.99 2.84
C GLY A 311 -2.07 12.82 2.09
N SER A 312 -1.60 11.62 2.38
CA SER A 312 -2.03 10.39 1.71
C SER A 312 -2.30 9.23 2.66
N SER A 313 -3.09 8.26 2.19
CA SER A 313 -3.39 7.03 2.93
C SER A 313 -2.23 6.04 2.93
N GLY A 314 -2.07 5.34 4.06
CA GLY A 314 -1.05 4.32 4.31
C GLY A 314 -1.21 3.03 3.51
N PHE A 315 -2.37 2.84 2.89
CA PHE A 315 -2.59 1.87 1.82
C PHE A 315 -3.80 2.33 0.98
N GLY A 316 -3.65 2.41 -0.34
CA GLY A 316 -4.66 2.90 -1.27
C GLY A 316 -4.27 4.25 -1.91
N GLN A 317 -4.82 4.52 -3.09
CA GLN A 317 -4.48 5.67 -3.93
C GLN A 317 -5.29 6.93 -3.58
N THR A 318 -5.42 7.25 -2.30
CA THR A 318 -6.24 8.37 -1.82
C THR A 318 -5.37 9.42 -1.15
N ILE A 319 -5.61 10.69 -1.50
CA ILE A 319 -5.08 11.84 -0.79
C ILE A 319 -6.17 12.47 0.08
N PHE A 320 -5.74 13.26 1.06
CA PHE A 320 -6.63 14.05 1.89
C PHE A 320 -6.16 15.50 2.00
N ARG A 321 -7.12 16.39 2.24
CA ARG A 321 -6.93 17.79 2.64
C ARG A 321 -7.49 17.95 4.05
N TYR A 322 -6.81 18.67 4.92
CA TYR A 322 -7.30 19.08 6.24
C TYR A 322 -6.98 20.55 6.49
N ASP A 323 -8.00 21.32 6.86
CA ASP A 323 -7.86 22.73 7.21
C ASP A 323 -7.89 22.91 8.73
N PRO A 324 -6.75 23.26 9.37
CA PRO A 324 -6.72 23.37 10.83
C PRO A 324 -7.51 24.56 11.38
N ARG A 325 -7.95 25.50 10.53
CA ARG A 325 -8.67 26.71 10.97
C ARG A 325 -10.12 26.42 11.31
N ASP A 326 -10.76 25.51 10.59
CA ASP A 326 -12.17 25.13 10.78
C ASP A 326 -12.37 23.62 11.03
N GLY A 327 -11.31 22.81 10.93
CA GLY A 327 -11.35 21.37 11.13
C GLY A 327 -11.94 20.59 9.95
N SER A 328 -12.21 21.24 8.82
CA SER A 328 -12.73 20.58 7.62
C SER A 328 -11.69 19.66 7.00
N TYR A 329 -12.15 18.54 6.45
CA TYR A 329 -11.31 17.63 5.67
C TYR A 329 -12.05 17.10 4.45
N TRP A 330 -11.27 16.63 3.48
CA TRP A 330 -11.74 16.03 2.24
C TRP A 330 -10.82 14.87 1.86
N ASN A 331 -11.38 13.83 1.22
CA ASN A 331 -10.64 12.67 0.73
C ASN A 331 -10.95 12.47 -0.76
N SER A 332 -9.94 12.14 -1.53
CA SER A 332 -10.07 11.97 -2.98
C SER A 332 -10.55 10.58 -3.40
N GLY A 333 -11.05 10.48 -4.64
CA GLY A 333 -11.01 9.23 -5.39
C GLY A 333 -9.58 8.73 -5.63
N ALA A 334 -9.43 7.63 -6.38
CA ALA A 334 -8.10 7.14 -6.76
C ALA A 334 -7.34 8.22 -7.57
N VAL A 335 -6.08 8.51 -7.26
CA VAL A 335 -5.29 9.55 -7.97
C VAL A 335 -4.78 9.12 -9.35
N CYS A 336 -4.68 7.82 -9.62
CA CYS A 336 -4.26 7.26 -10.91
C CYS A 336 -4.95 5.90 -11.19
N ASN A 337 -4.54 5.25 -12.29
CA ASN A 337 -5.09 3.93 -12.67
C ASN A 337 -4.44 2.77 -11.92
N ALA A 338 -3.16 2.87 -11.57
CA ALA A 338 -2.47 1.86 -10.78
C ALA A 338 -3.02 1.83 -9.34
N GLY A 339 -2.90 0.68 -8.66
CA GLY A 339 -3.08 0.61 -7.20
C GLY A 339 -1.84 1.09 -6.45
N GLY A 340 -1.80 0.92 -5.13
CA GLY A 340 -0.64 1.25 -4.29
C GLY A 340 -0.84 2.48 -3.42
N GLU A 341 0.21 3.27 -3.18
CA GLU A 341 0.20 4.43 -2.27
C GLU A 341 0.93 5.65 -2.85
N VAL A 342 0.54 6.84 -2.40
CA VAL A 342 1.24 8.10 -2.70
C VAL A 342 2.29 8.36 -1.61
N TYR A 343 3.58 8.37 -1.97
CA TYR A 343 4.68 8.52 -1.00
C TYR A 343 5.14 9.97 -0.85
N GLY A 344 5.25 10.65 -1.99
CA GLY A 344 5.84 11.99 -2.09
C GLY A 344 4.82 12.97 -2.65
N MET A 345 4.82 14.18 -2.09
CA MET A 345 3.95 15.28 -2.47
C MET A 345 4.74 16.59 -2.41
N ALA A 346 4.54 17.47 -3.38
CA ALA A 346 5.12 18.82 -3.37
C ALA A 346 4.22 19.81 -4.12
N TYR A 347 4.14 21.04 -3.61
CA TYR A 347 3.48 22.14 -4.29
C TYR A 347 4.47 22.94 -5.14
N VAL A 348 4.06 23.30 -6.35
CA VAL A 348 4.68 24.37 -7.15
C VAL A 348 3.56 25.24 -7.71
N GLY A 349 3.50 26.50 -7.27
CA GLY A 349 2.36 27.38 -7.54
C GLY A 349 1.07 26.81 -6.94
N GLU A 350 0.04 26.67 -7.77
CA GLU A 350 -1.28 26.14 -7.37
C GLU A 350 -1.42 24.63 -7.62
N GLU A 351 -0.36 23.97 -8.10
CA GLU A 351 -0.39 22.57 -8.47
C GLU A 351 0.31 21.69 -7.44
N LEU A 352 -0.37 20.60 -7.09
CA LEU A 352 0.12 19.53 -6.25
C LEU A 352 0.67 18.41 -7.13
N PHE A 353 1.96 18.16 -7.01
CA PHE A 353 2.65 17.06 -7.67
C PHE A 353 2.80 15.89 -6.71
N MET A 354 2.62 14.68 -7.22
CA MET A 354 2.62 13.45 -6.45
C MET A 354 3.42 12.36 -7.16
N ALA A 355 4.05 11.50 -6.37
CA ALA A 355 4.69 10.27 -6.84
C ALA A 355 4.04 9.06 -6.15
N ALA A 356 3.60 8.09 -6.95
CA ALA A 356 2.83 6.95 -6.47
C ALA A 356 3.43 5.60 -6.87
N TYR A 357 3.46 4.69 -5.90
CA TYR A 357 3.57 3.25 -6.12
C TYR A 357 2.18 2.75 -6.55
N ALA A 358 1.99 1.78 -7.44
CA ALA A 358 2.99 0.80 -7.90
C ALA A 358 3.45 0.93 -9.35
N GLY A 359 2.87 1.82 -10.15
CA GLY A 359 3.25 1.96 -11.56
C GLY A 359 4.53 2.78 -11.78
N GLY A 360 5.11 3.37 -10.73
CA GLY A 360 6.14 4.40 -10.89
C GLY A 360 5.53 5.69 -11.42
N ASP A 361 4.33 6.02 -10.94
CA ASP A 361 3.48 7.06 -11.53
C ASP A 361 3.82 8.45 -10.99
N HIS A 362 3.76 9.44 -11.88
CA HIS A 362 3.80 10.85 -11.55
C HIS A 362 2.43 11.46 -11.82
N ILE A 363 1.92 12.26 -10.90
CA ILE A 363 0.59 12.83 -10.98
C ILE A 363 0.66 14.32 -10.67
N VAL A 364 -0.08 15.13 -11.44
CA VAL A 364 -0.31 16.55 -11.14
C VAL A 364 -1.79 16.78 -10.89
N TYR A 365 -2.11 17.54 -9.85
CA TYR A 365 -3.46 17.87 -9.42
C TYR A 365 -3.56 19.37 -9.14
N ARG A 366 -4.59 20.03 -9.67
CA ARG A 366 -4.94 21.40 -9.32
C ARG A 366 -6.22 21.40 -8.47
N PRO A 367 -6.16 21.80 -7.19
CA PRO A 367 -7.33 21.76 -6.30
C PRO A 367 -8.53 22.60 -6.73
N SER A 368 -8.32 23.67 -7.50
CA SER A 368 -9.40 24.53 -8.01
C SER A 368 -10.23 23.87 -9.12
N ASP A 369 -9.70 22.82 -9.75
CA ASP A 369 -10.29 22.24 -10.94
C ASP A 369 -11.12 20.99 -10.57
N PRO A 370 -12.22 20.70 -11.30
CA PRO A 370 -13.05 19.52 -11.04
C PRO A 370 -12.25 18.22 -11.10
N TRP A 371 -12.66 17.24 -10.29
CA TRP A 371 -12.04 15.91 -10.27
C TRP A 371 -12.55 15.05 -11.45
N ASP A 372 -11.66 14.70 -12.38
CA ASP A 372 -11.85 13.70 -13.43
C ASP A 372 -10.56 12.91 -13.66
N GLN A 373 -10.30 11.96 -12.75
CA GLN A 373 -9.19 11.03 -12.89
C GLN A 373 -9.40 10.03 -14.04
N TYR A 374 -10.64 9.61 -14.30
CA TYR A 374 -10.93 8.60 -15.32
C TYR A 374 -10.64 9.13 -16.74
N GLY A 375 -10.92 10.40 -17.01
CA GLY A 375 -10.54 11.10 -18.23
C GLY A 375 -9.06 11.52 -18.26
N ASN A 376 -8.31 11.28 -17.17
CA ASN A 376 -6.93 11.74 -16.98
C ASN A 376 -6.79 13.26 -17.15
N VAL A 377 -7.78 14.01 -16.65
CA VAL A 377 -7.85 15.47 -16.75
C VAL A 377 -7.31 16.11 -15.47
N ASN A 378 -7.88 15.78 -14.31
CA ASN A 378 -7.45 16.30 -13.02
C ASN A 378 -7.90 15.35 -11.88
N PRO A 379 -7.00 14.65 -11.18
CA PRO A 379 -5.56 14.61 -11.41
C PRO A 379 -5.20 14.05 -12.79
N ARG A 380 -4.08 14.53 -13.33
CA ARG A 380 -3.48 14.03 -14.57
C ARG A 380 -2.24 13.21 -14.25
N THR A 381 -2.26 11.95 -14.66
CA THR A 381 -1.09 11.08 -14.66
C THR A 381 -0.18 11.45 -15.84
N LEU A 382 1.11 11.66 -15.54
CA LEU A 382 2.18 11.98 -16.48
C LEU A 382 2.92 10.69 -16.90
N ARG A 383 4.09 10.83 -17.55
CA ARG A 383 4.92 9.69 -17.91
C ARG A 383 5.38 8.93 -16.65
N PRO A 384 5.16 7.61 -16.56
CA PRO A 384 5.68 6.80 -15.46
C PRO A 384 7.18 6.51 -15.65
N VAL A 385 7.84 6.08 -14.57
CA VAL A 385 9.22 5.54 -14.58
C VAL A 385 9.27 4.02 -14.38
N GLY A 386 8.11 3.37 -14.31
CA GLY A 386 8.00 1.93 -14.46
C GLY A 386 8.26 1.49 -15.92
N PRO A 387 8.61 0.20 -16.14
CA PRO A 387 8.65 -0.86 -15.14
C PRO A 387 9.93 -0.90 -14.29
N GLU A 388 10.96 -0.11 -14.59
CA GLU A 388 12.26 -0.17 -13.90
C GLU A 388 12.18 0.33 -12.46
N LEU A 389 11.51 1.47 -12.25
CA LEU A 389 11.36 2.13 -10.95
C LEU A 389 9.88 2.18 -10.57
N ILE A 390 9.54 1.71 -9.38
CA ILE A 390 8.11 1.54 -9.01
C ILE A 390 7.74 2.13 -7.64
N ARG A 391 8.69 2.27 -6.72
CA ARG A 391 8.39 2.72 -5.34
C ARG A 391 9.13 4.03 -5.05
N PRO A 392 8.42 5.17 -4.84
CA PRO A 392 9.04 6.47 -4.58
C PRO A 392 9.49 6.63 -3.11
N HIS A 393 10.32 5.69 -2.63
CA HIS A 393 10.72 5.60 -1.22
C HIS A 393 11.50 6.83 -0.73
N GLY A 394 12.31 7.44 -1.61
CA GLY A 394 13.06 8.65 -1.31
C GLY A 394 12.20 9.91 -1.14
N LYS A 395 10.88 9.80 -1.33
CA LYS A 395 9.89 10.89 -1.35
C LYS A 395 10.19 11.92 -2.44
N THR A 396 9.44 13.03 -2.41
CA THR A 396 9.43 14.07 -3.44
C THR A 396 9.80 15.42 -2.82
N VAL A 397 10.61 16.21 -3.52
CA VAL A 397 11.00 17.57 -3.14
C VAL A 397 10.98 18.50 -4.35
N VAL A 398 10.89 19.81 -4.11
CA VAL A 398 11.16 20.82 -5.15
C VAL A 398 12.67 21.03 -5.22
N GLY A 399 13.22 20.88 -6.41
CA GLY A 399 14.65 21.07 -6.68
C GLY A 399 15.03 22.54 -6.89
N PRO A 400 16.33 22.84 -6.98
CA PRO A 400 16.86 24.18 -7.17
C PRO A 400 16.43 24.84 -8.49
N ASP A 401 16.07 24.01 -9.47
CA ASP A 401 15.62 24.41 -10.80
C ASP A 401 14.09 24.55 -10.90
N GLY A 402 13.39 24.51 -9.77
CA GLY A 402 11.92 24.52 -9.70
C GLY A 402 11.27 23.22 -10.17
N GLY A 403 12.05 22.21 -10.54
CA GLY A 403 11.56 20.89 -10.91
C GLY A 403 11.11 20.09 -9.70
N ILE A 404 10.28 19.07 -9.93
CA ILE A 404 9.80 18.18 -8.88
C ILE A 404 10.60 16.89 -8.95
N TRP A 405 11.44 16.66 -7.95
CA TRP A 405 12.39 15.56 -7.91
C TRP A 405 11.91 14.45 -6.98
N THR A 406 12.04 13.20 -7.40
CA THR A 406 11.63 12.03 -6.61
C THR A 406 12.72 10.96 -6.60
N GLY A 407 12.96 10.38 -5.42
CA GLY A 407 13.86 9.22 -5.25
C GLY A 407 13.10 7.90 -5.27
N TRP A 408 13.62 6.92 -6.00
CA TRP A 408 12.95 5.65 -6.30
C TRP A 408 13.75 4.42 -5.86
N MET A 409 13.01 3.34 -5.60
CA MET A 409 13.48 1.95 -5.54
C MET A 409 13.03 1.20 -6.80
N ALA A 410 13.91 0.32 -7.29
CA ALA A 410 13.66 -0.53 -8.46
C ALA A 410 12.51 -1.54 -8.24
N LYS A 411 12.05 -2.16 -9.32
CA LYS A 411 10.99 -3.18 -9.31
C LYS A 411 11.23 -4.36 -8.36
N TYR A 412 10.17 -5.11 -8.05
CA TYR A 412 10.25 -6.31 -7.22
C TYR A 412 11.30 -7.30 -7.72
N GLY A 413 12.05 -7.88 -6.78
CA GLY A 413 13.08 -8.87 -7.06
C GLY A 413 14.37 -8.28 -7.66
N VAL A 414 14.49 -6.96 -7.76
CA VAL A 414 15.68 -6.27 -8.27
C VAL A 414 16.21 -5.30 -7.23
N TYR A 415 17.53 -5.31 -7.04
CA TYR A 415 18.24 -4.27 -6.27
C TYR A 415 18.56 -3.10 -7.18
N GLY A 416 18.39 -1.89 -6.69
CA GLY A 416 18.65 -0.66 -7.43
C GLY A 416 17.67 0.45 -7.09
N GLY A 417 17.95 1.63 -7.62
CA GLY A 417 17.15 2.83 -7.40
C GLY A 417 17.23 3.78 -8.56
N GLY A 418 16.73 4.99 -8.37
CA GLY A 418 16.84 6.04 -9.38
C GLY A 418 16.24 7.35 -8.94
N LEU A 419 16.44 8.37 -9.76
CA LEU A 419 15.84 9.69 -9.59
C LEU A 419 14.92 9.96 -10.76
N SER A 420 13.85 10.71 -10.52
CA SER A 420 13.07 11.34 -11.57
C SER A 420 12.93 12.83 -11.30
N ARG A 421 12.67 13.57 -12.37
CA ARG A 421 12.35 15.00 -12.37
C ARG A 421 11.13 15.22 -13.22
N ILE A 422 10.13 15.93 -12.69
CA ILE A 422 9.06 16.56 -13.48
C ILE A 422 9.45 18.02 -13.70
N ASP A 423 9.40 18.49 -14.94
CA ASP A 423 9.41 19.92 -15.21
C ASP A 423 8.08 20.55 -14.79
N ALA A 424 8.12 21.49 -13.85
CA ALA A 424 6.91 22.09 -13.30
C ALA A 424 6.09 22.87 -14.34
N ILE A 425 6.66 23.26 -15.48
CA ILE A 425 5.98 24.02 -16.53
C ILE A 425 5.55 23.08 -17.65
N THR A 426 6.50 22.40 -18.31
CA THR A 426 6.23 21.55 -19.48
C THR A 426 5.60 20.22 -19.11
N LYS A 427 5.71 19.80 -17.84
CA LYS A 427 5.24 18.53 -17.29
C LYS A 427 5.94 17.32 -17.91
N GLU A 428 7.08 17.54 -18.56
CA GLU A 428 7.96 16.49 -19.03
C GLU A 428 8.62 15.78 -17.84
N VAL A 429 8.77 14.47 -17.95
CA VAL A 429 9.40 13.65 -16.92
C VAL A 429 10.72 13.11 -17.46
N THR A 430 11.80 13.34 -16.73
CA THR A 430 13.13 12.77 -16.96
C THR A 430 13.47 11.81 -15.82
N SER A 431 14.25 10.77 -16.11
CA SER A 431 14.62 9.77 -15.10
C SER A 431 16.02 9.22 -15.31
N TRP A 432 16.71 8.96 -14.21
CA TRP A 432 18.05 8.40 -14.15
C TRP A 432 18.01 7.11 -13.35
N TYR A 433 18.34 6.01 -14.02
CA TYR A 433 18.30 4.68 -13.43
C TYR A 433 19.66 4.33 -12.81
N ASP A 434 19.59 3.81 -11.58
CA ASP A 434 20.66 3.20 -10.81
C ASP A 434 21.95 4.04 -10.71
N PRO A 435 21.87 5.34 -10.33
CA PRO A 435 23.03 6.21 -10.26
C PRO A 435 24.06 5.77 -9.21
N VAL A 436 23.62 5.04 -8.18
CA VAL A 436 24.48 4.29 -7.25
C VAL A 436 24.15 2.80 -7.45
N PRO A 437 25.03 2.03 -8.09
CA PRO A 437 24.69 0.69 -8.56
C PRO A 437 24.11 -0.23 -7.49
N GLY A 438 22.92 -0.77 -7.75
CA GLY A 438 22.25 -1.75 -6.89
C GLY A 438 21.72 -1.20 -5.56
N GLN A 439 21.70 0.11 -5.36
CA GLN A 439 21.19 0.73 -4.13
C GLN A 439 19.97 1.61 -4.40
N GLU A 440 18.95 1.47 -3.56
CA GLU A 440 17.75 2.30 -3.66
C GLU A 440 18.02 3.74 -3.20
N ILE A 441 17.17 4.69 -3.61
CA ILE A 441 17.18 6.04 -3.03
C ILE A 441 16.27 6.04 -1.80
N GLY A 442 16.86 6.09 -0.60
CA GLY A 442 16.16 5.99 0.69
C GLY A 442 15.69 7.31 1.29
N GLY A 443 16.17 8.44 0.77
CA GLY A 443 15.72 9.78 1.15
C GLY A 443 16.27 10.81 0.18
N LEU A 444 15.52 11.89 -0.06
CA LEU A 444 15.89 12.99 -0.94
C LEU A 444 15.57 14.35 -0.30
N THR A 445 16.47 15.33 -0.45
CA THR A 445 16.26 16.74 -0.12
C THR A 445 16.96 17.63 -1.15
N ALA A 446 16.64 18.92 -1.18
CA ALA A 446 17.31 19.90 -2.04
C ALA A 446 17.54 21.22 -1.30
N ASP A 447 18.58 21.95 -1.69
CA ASP A 447 18.74 23.38 -1.38
C ASP A 447 18.56 24.23 -2.65
N ALA A 448 19.04 25.47 -2.63
CA ALA A 448 18.94 26.40 -3.76
C ALA A 448 19.87 26.08 -4.94
N GLU A 449 20.83 25.17 -4.78
CA GLU A 449 21.82 24.82 -5.81
C GLU A 449 21.76 23.35 -6.23
N ARG A 450 21.54 22.43 -5.28
CA ARG A 450 21.81 21.00 -5.46
C ARG A 450 20.76 20.12 -4.76
N LEU A 451 20.74 18.86 -5.19
CA LEU A 451 19.97 17.79 -4.55
C LEU A 451 20.92 16.92 -3.72
N TYR A 452 20.37 16.31 -2.67
CA TYR A 452 21.11 15.42 -1.77
C TYR A 452 20.27 14.19 -1.49
N PHE A 453 20.90 13.02 -1.48
CA PHE A 453 20.18 11.79 -1.17
C PHE A 453 21.03 10.80 -0.37
N THR A 454 20.34 9.99 0.42
CA THR A 454 20.92 8.77 1.02
C THR A 454 20.45 7.55 0.26
N THR A 455 21.28 6.52 0.20
CA THR A 455 20.91 5.23 -0.40
C THR A 455 20.61 4.16 0.65
N GLY A 456 19.81 3.18 0.25
CA GLY A 456 19.54 1.96 1.01
C GLY A 456 20.02 0.72 0.26
N THR A 457 20.34 -0.35 1.00
CA THR A 457 20.84 -1.61 0.44
C THR A 457 19.78 -2.70 0.34
N GLY A 458 18.52 -2.34 0.61
CA GLY A 458 17.35 -3.18 0.41
C GLY A 458 16.81 -3.12 -1.02
N GLY A 459 15.78 -3.92 -1.28
CA GLY A 459 15.04 -3.90 -2.54
C GLY A 459 13.61 -4.37 -2.33
N ASN A 460 12.74 -4.12 -3.31
CA ASN A 460 11.34 -4.51 -3.25
C ASN A 460 11.23 -6.04 -3.14
N GLY A 461 10.80 -6.52 -1.97
CA GLY A 461 10.71 -7.97 -1.69
C GLY A 461 12.06 -8.67 -1.46
N LEU A 462 13.15 -7.92 -1.29
CA LEU A 462 14.49 -8.45 -1.05
C LEU A 462 15.02 -8.01 0.31
N LYS A 463 15.89 -8.83 0.92
CA LYS A 463 16.59 -8.46 2.15
C LYS A 463 17.65 -7.40 1.86
N ALA A 464 17.98 -6.59 2.87
CA ALA A 464 19.11 -5.67 2.76
C ALA A 464 20.43 -6.44 2.58
N ARG A 465 21.28 -5.98 1.66
CA ARG A 465 22.64 -6.49 1.49
C ARG A 465 23.54 -6.01 2.62
N ASP A 466 24.51 -6.86 2.97
CA ASP A 466 25.58 -6.52 3.92
C ASP A 466 26.68 -5.71 3.22
N GLU A 467 26.33 -4.48 2.87
CA GLU A 467 27.24 -3.50 2.29
C GLU A 467 26.91 -2.11 2.85
N PRO A 468 27.85 -1.15 2.85
CA PRO A 468 27.55 0.21 3.26
C PRO A 468 26.68 0.96 2.24
N GLY A 469 25.78 1.79 2.75
CA GLY A 469 25.06 2.78 1.95
C GLY A 469 25.91 4.01 1.65
N HIS A 470 25.31 4.96 0.95
CA HIS A 470 25.96 6.18 0.50
C HIS A 470 25.15 7.43 0.84
N PHE A 471 25.84 8.55 0.92
CA PHE A 471 25.29 9.89 0.80
C PHE A 471 25.84 10.52 -0.47
N ALA A 472 24.98 11.15 -1.27
CA ALA A 472 25.36 11.74 -2.54
C ALA A 472 24.88 13.18 -2.67
N VAL A 473 25.69 13.98 -3.36
CA VAL A 473 25.31 15.29 -3.90
C VAL A 473 25.05 15.12 -5.39
N TRP A 474 23.89 15.57 -5.82
CA TRP A 474 23.38 15.44 -7.16
C TRP A 474 23.15 16.80 -7.79
N GLU A 475 23.72 16.97 -8.98
CA GLU A 475 23.56 18.18 -9.78
C GLU A 475 22.28 18.08 -10.62
N PRO A 476 21.51 19.17 -10.78
CA PRO A 476 20.25 19.17 -11.53
C PRO A 476 20.38 18.69 -12.98
N GLU A 477 21.57 18.80 -13.58
CA GLU A 477 21.84 18.29 -14.94
C GLU A 477 21.91 16.76 -15.03
N GLY A 478 21.82 16.05 -13.89
CA GLY A 478 21.65 14.61 -13.86
C GLY A 478 22.94 13.83 -13.59
N ARG A 479 23.80 14.33 -12.70
CA ARG A 479 25.07 13.67 -12.33
C ARG A 479 25.38 13.78 -10.84
N ILE A 480 26.09 12.80 -10.31
CA ILE A 480 26.68 12.86 -8.97
C ILE A 480 27.93 13.74 -9.02
N SER A 481 28.03 14.75 -8.16
CA SER A 481 29.24 15.57 -8.00
C SER A 481 30.05 15.21 -6.75
N PHE A 482 29.42 14.58 -5.77
CA PHE A 482 30.09 14.05 -4.58
C PHE A 482 29.39 12.78 -4.10
N LEU A 483 30.18 11.78 -3.72
CA LEU A 483 29.69 10.51 -3.20
C LEU A 483 30.49 10.13 -1.94
N HIS A 484 29.81 10.06 -0.81
CA HIS A 484 30.35 9.57 0.43
C HIS A 484 29.84 8.16 0.70
N ARG A 485 30.76 7.23 0.97
CA ARG A 485 30.44 5.89 1.44
C ARG A 485 30.46 5.90 2.96
N PHE A 486 29.37 5.49 3.58
CA PHE A 486 29.29 5.37 5.04
C PHE A 486 30.17 4.23 5.55
N ASP A 487 30.51 4.28 6.84
CA ASP A 487 31.26 3.20 7.48
C ASP A 487 30.39 1.94 7.67
N SER A 488 31.02 0.79 7.89
CA SER A 488 30.28 -0.45 8.18
C SER A 488 29.41 -0.28 9.43
N GLY A 489 28.13 -0.66 9.31
CA GLY A 489 27.13 -0.50 10.38
C GLY A 489 26.44 0.86 10.41
N GLU A 490 26.99 1.88 9.75
CA GLU A 490 26.31 3.16 9.58
C GLU A 490 25.24 3.07 8.50
N ARG A 491 24.09 3.68 8.79
CA ARG A 491 22.97 3.75 7.85
C ARG A 491 22.41 5.16 7.82
N GLY A 492 22.59 5.80 6.67
CA GLY A 492 21.87 7.02 6.29
C GLY A 492 20.36 6.80 6.34
N GLY A 493 19.60 7.88 6.44
CA GLY A 493 18.15 7.84 6.45
C GLY A 493 17.57 9.19 6.10
N VAL A 494 16.56 9.62 6.87
CA VAL A 494 15.94 10.92 6.67
C VAL A 494 16.99 12.03 6.68
N LEU A 495 16.82 12.97 5.75
CA LEU A 495 17.71 14.10 5.54
C LEU A 495 16.92 15.36 5.19
N LEU A 496 17.54 16.51 5.43
CA LEU A 496 16.96 17.83 5.23
C LEU A 496 18.07 18.80 4.91
N ALA A 497 17.92 19.57 3.84
CA ALA A 497 18.74 20.74 3.60
C ALA A 497 18.05 21.97 4.19
N ALA A 498 18.67 22.60 5.18
CA ALA A 498 18.14 23.76 5.88
C ALA A 498 19.26 24.48 6.64
N ALA A 499 19.09 25.78 6.88
CA ALA A 499 20.07 26.60 7.61
C ALA A 499 21.51 26.48 7.05
N SER A 500 21.64 26.44 5.72
CA SER A 500 22.91 26.31 4.97
C SER A 500 23.67 24.97 5.14
N TYR A 501 23.08 23.97 5.79
CA TYR A 501 23.65 22.63 5.94
C TYR A 501 22.69 21.55 5.45
N VAL A 502 23.22 20.35 5.26
CA VAL A 502 22.40 19.13 5.10
C VAL A 502 22.52 18.32 6.38
N TRP A 503 21.38 18.05 7.01
CA TRP A 503 21.23 17.30 8.24
C TRP A 503 20.83 15.88 7.86
N ILE A 504 21.61 14.87 8.25
CA ILE A 504 21.37 13.47 7.85
C ILE A 504 21.32 12.60 9.09
N ARG A 505 20.24 11.81 9.24
CA ARG A 505 20.21 10.77 10.26
C ARG A 505 21.21 9.66 9.91
N VAL A 506 22.13 9.39 10.82
CA VAL A 506 23.06 8.26 10.76
C VAL A 506 23.00 7.52 12.10
N GLY A 507 22.38 6.33 12.12
CA GLY A 507 22.13 5.61 13.37
C GLY A 507 21.26 6.42 14.36
N SER A 508 21.81 6.73 15.53
CA SER A 508 21.18 7.54 16.58
C SER A 508 21.73 8.98 16.65
N GLU A 509 22.35 9.44 15.57
CA GLU A 509 22.99 10.75 15.47
C GLU A 509 22.47 11.50 14.24
N ILE A 510 22.64 12.82 14.26
CA ILE A 510 22.51 13.69 13.09
C ILE A 510 23.90 14.10 12.63
N ALA A 511 24.33 13.59 11.48
CA ALA A 511 25.53 14.04 10.81
C ALA A 511 25.22 15.34 10.04
N VAL A 512 26.12 16.32 10.12
CA VAL A 512 25.97 17.64 9.51
C VAL A 512 26.95 17.76 8.35
N PHE A 513 26.44 17.98 7.15
CA PHE A 513 27.21 18.14 5.93
C PHE A 513 27.18 19.61 5.48
N ASP A 514 28.37 20.19 5.24
CA ASP A 514 28.51 21.54 4.68
C ASP A 514 28.63 21.45 3.15
N PRO A 515 27.63 21.93 2.39
CA PRO A 515 27.62 21.84 0.94
C PRO A 515 28.66 22.73 0.25
N ARG A 516 29.24 23.71 0.96
CA ARG A 516 30.28 24.62 0.41
C ARG A 516 31.64 23.96 0.41
N THR A 517 31.94 23.16 1.43
CA THR A 517 33.21 22.44 1.55
C THR A 517 33.12 20.98 1.12
N LEU A 518 31.91 20.49 0.81
CA LEU A 518 31.62 19.10 0.50
C LEU A 518 32.15 18.13 1.58
N ALA A 519 31.90 18.44 2.85
CA ALA A 519 32.42 17.68 3.97
C ALA A 519 31.42 17.55 5.12
N PHE A 520 31.48 16.43 5.83
CA PHE A 520 30.83 16.30 7.13
C PHE A 520 31.63 17.07 8.17
N VAL A 521 30.97 17.99 8.87
CA VAL A 521 31.62 18.95 9.79
C VAL A 521 31.28 18.68 11.26
N GLN A 522 30.19 17.95 11.54
CA GLN A 522 29.78 17.65 12.90
C GLN A 522 28.90 16.39 12.98
N ARG A 523 28.86 15.76 14.16
CA ARG A 523 27.88 14.72 14.50
C ARG A 523 27.22 15.05 15.83
N ILE A 524 25.89 15.05 15.84
CA ILE A 524 25.08 15.44 17.00
C ILE A 524 24.39 14.18 17.55
N PRO A 525 24.76 13.71 18.75
CA PRO A 525 24.12 12.55 19.34
C PRO A 525 22.71 12.89 19.83
N LEU A 526 21.72 12.11 19.40
CA LEU A 526 20.35 12.18 19.95
C LEU A 526 20.11 11.11 21.03
N GLY A 527 20.89 10.02 21.01
CA GLY A 527 20.72 8.88 21.91
C GLY A 527 19.60 7.91 21.52
N GLU A 528 18.86 8.21 20.46
CA GLU A 528 17.87 7.32 19.84
C GLU A 528 17.79 7.55 18.33
N GLY A 529 17.19 6.60 17.60
CA GLY A 529 16.98 6.76 16.17
C GLY A 529 16.02 7.92 15.87
N CYS A 530 16.13 8.50 14.67
CA CYS A 530 15.27 9.59 14.22
C CYS A 530 14.48 9.18 12.96
N GLY A 531 13.17 9.37 13.01
CA GLY A 531 12.21 8.95 11.98
C GLY A 531 11.79 10.07 11.02
N CYS A 532 11.94 11.33 11.42
CA CYS A 532 11.59 12.50 10.63
C CYS A 532 12.41 13.71 11.08
N ILE A 533 12.84 14.55 10.14
CA ILE A 533 13.46 15.85 10.44
C ILE A 533 12.83 16.90 9.52
N ILE A 534 12.53 18.09 10.07
CA ILE A 534 11.98 19.22 9.32
C ILE A 534 12.59 20.54 9.79
N ALA A 535 12.52 21.58 8.95
CA ALA A 535 12.93 22.92 9.36
C ALA A 535 11.95 23.49 10.41
N ASP A 536 12.50 24.06 11.49
CA ASP A 536 11.78 24.74 12.57
C ASP A 536 12.16 26.23 12.65
N GLY A 537 12.44 26.84 11.50
CA GLY A 537 12.80 28.25 11.36
C GLY A 537 14.10 28.41 10.59
N PRO A 538 14.65 29.64 10.52
CA PRO A 538 15.88 29.91 9.76
C PRO A 538 17.11 29.21 10.34
N ASP A 539 17.17 29.07 11.67
CA ASP A 539 18.34 28.56 12.41
C ASP A 539 18.01 27.36 13.32
N ARG A 540 16.86 26.72 13.14
CA ARG A 540 16.40 25.61 13.99
C ARG A 540 15.87 24.45 13.16
N ILE A 541 16.18 23.24 13.60
CA ILE A 541 15.68 21.99 13.02
C ILE A 541 14.90 21.23 14.09
N ALA A 542 13.75 20.70 13.73
CA ALA A 542 13.01 19.75 14.56
C ALA A 542 13.40 18.33 14.15
N ALA A 543 13.97 17.56 15.09
CA ALA A 543 14.34 16.18 14.87
C ALA A 543 13.48 15.25 15.73
N PHE A 544 12.64 14.44 15.08
CA PHE A 544 11.73 13.52 15.75
C PHE A 544 12.45 12.21 16.02
N GLY A 545 12.92 12.04 17.26
CA GLY A 545 13.42 10.77 17.76
C GLY A 545 12.31 9.73 17.89
N GLN A 546 12.65 8.53 18.37
CA GLN A 546 11.66 7.47 18.61
C GLN A 546 10.67 7.82 19.72
N LYS A 547 11.12 8.56 20.74
CA LYS A 547 10.33 8.92 21.92
C LYS A 547 10.35 10.40 22.24
N THR A 548 11.29 11.16 21.67
CA THR A 548 11.52 12.56 22.04
C THR A 548 11.59 13.43 20.79
N LEU A 549 10.94 14.60 20.83
CA LEU A 549 11.21 15.66 19.87
C LEU A 549 12.44 16.44 20.33
N PHE A 550 13.43 16.61 19.46
CA PHE A 550 14.61 17.44 19.71
C PHE A 550 14.56 18.72 18.89
N SER A 551 15.05 19.81 19.47
CA SER A 551 15.41 21.01 18.71
C SER A 551 16.91 21.04 18.50
N ILE A 552 17.34 21.27 17.26
CA ILE A 552 18.74 21.45 16.92
C ILE A 552 18.95 22.92 16.58
N ASP A 553 19.87 23.57 17.31
CA ASP A 553 20.37 24.91 16.98
C ASP A 553 21.40 24.78 15.85
N ALA A 554 21.10 25.36 14.69
CA ALA A 554 21.93 25.22 13.50
C ALA A 554 23.30 25.90 13.62
N LYS A 555 23.41 26.97 14.42
CA LYS A 555 24.65 27.73 14.62
C LYS A 555 25.57 27.04 15.61
N ARG A 556 25.00 26.53 16.69
CA ARG A 556 25.73 25.81 17.75
C ARG A 556 25.97 24.35 17.40
N MET A 557 25.18 23.79 16.49
CA MET A 557 25.16 22.38 16.13
C MET A 557 24.98 21.49 17.37
N THR A 558 24.01 21.84 18.21
CA THR A 558 23.66 21.13 19.44
C THR A 558 22.18 20.80 19.46
N ALA A 559 21.83 19.61 19.96
CA ALA A 559 20.44 19.19 20.16
C ALA A 559 20.02 19.35 21.62
N GLU A 560 18.79 19.81 21.84
CA GLU A 560 18.12 19.81 23.14
C GLU A 560 16.77 19.08 23.05
N PRO A 561 16.40 18.25 24.04
CA PRO A 561 15.09 17.62 24.06
C PRO A 561 14.00 18.66 24.35
N LEU A 562 12.95 18.67 23.53
CA LEU A 562 11.76 19.50 23.72
C LEU A 562 10.68 18.79 24.52
N GLY A 563 10.49 17.48 24.34
CA GLY A 563 9.49 16.72 25.10
C GLY A 563 9.17 15.37 24.47
N ALA A 564 8.37 14.58 25.19
CA ALA A 564 7.97 13.24 24.77
C ALA A 564 7.01 13.24 23.57
N LEU A 565 7.12 12.21 22.74
CA LEU A 565 6.26 11.91 21.58
C LEU A 565 5.32 10.73 21.90
N PRO A 566 4.11 10.69 21.31
CA PRO A 566 3.19 9.57 21.48
C PRO A 566 3.66 8.28 20.79
N GLY A 567 4.65 8.39 19.89
CA GLY A 567 5.23 7.27 19.17
C GLY A 567 6.18 7.73 18.06
N ASN A 568 6.72 6.78 17.31
CA ASN A 568 7.67 7.05 16.23
C ASN A 568 7.02 7.86 15.10
N VAL A 569 7.47 9.09 14.89
CA VAL A 569 6.95 9.99 13.85
C VAL A 569 7.47 9.59 12.47
N SER A 570 6.56 9.35 11.54
CA SER A 570 6.87 8.96 10.15
C SER A 570 6.83 10.15 9.18
N THR A 571 6.10 11.20 9.54
CA THR A 571 5.92 12.39 8.71
C THR A 571 5.45 13.56 9.56
N ALA A 572 5.89 14.77 9.19
CA ALA A 572 5.51 16.01 9.84
C ALA A 572 5.45 17.13 8.81
N ALA A 573 4.64 18.15 9.11
CA ALA A 573 4.51 19.36 8.32
C ALA A 573 4.46 20.56 9.27
N ARG A 574 4.98 21.69 8.78
CA ARG A 574 4.89 22.96 9.47
C ARG A 574 4.06 23.92 8.63
N THR A 575 3.04 24.53 9.23
CA THR A 575 2.22 25.55 8.58
C THR A 575 2.93 26.91 8.61
N PRO A 576 2.56 27.86 7.73
CA PRO A 576 3.20 29.19 7.67
C PRO A 576 3.14 29.99 8.99
N ASP A 577 2.14 29.74 9.84
CA ASP A 577 2.03 30.34 11.18
C ASP A 577 3.02 29.76 12.20
N GLY A 578 3.84 28.79 11.80
CA GLY A 578 4.83 28.13 12.63
C GLY A 578 4.31 26.91 13.41
N THR A 579 3.02 26.57 13.29
CA THR A 579 2.44 25.40 13.96
C THR A 579 3.00 24.11 13.37
N LEU A 580 3.36 23.17 14.25
CA LEU A 580 3.93 21.88 13.89
C LEU A 580 2.88 20.76 14.00
N TYR A 581 2.65 20.05 12.89
CA TYR A 581 1.79 18.88 12.83
C TYR A 581 2.59 17.63 12.48
N PHE A 582 2.22 16.49 13.05
CA PHE A 582 2.93 15.23 12.82
C PHE A 582 2.02 14.01 12.96
N ASN A 583 2.46 12.89 12.39
CA ASN A 583 1.79 11.59 12.51
C ASN A 583 2.78 10.51 12.96
N CYS A 584 2.31 9.62 13.82
CA CYS A 584 3.10 8.50 14.38
C CYS A 584 2.73 7.16 13.72
N TYR A 585 2.63 7.13 12.39
CA TYR A 585 2.29 5.94 11.60
C TYR A 585 0.93 5.30 11.98
N GLY A 586 -0.05 6.15 12.31
CA GLY A 586 -1.42 5.77 12.69
C GLY A 586 -2.49 6.64 12.01
N THR A 587 -3.74 6.57 12.47
CA THR A 587 -4.89 7.32 11.92
C THR A 587 -4.91 8.80 12.32
N LYS A 588 -4.26 9.13 13.43
CA LYS A 588 -4.34 10.44 14.07
C LYS A 588 -3.27 11.41 13.60
N LEU A 589 -3.67 12.63 13.32
CA LEU A 589 -2.78 13.77 13.17
C LEU A 589 -2.65 14.48 14.52
N TYR A 590 -1.42 14.76 14.95
CA TYR A 590 -1.12 15.47 16.18
C TYR A 590 -0.64 16.89 15.89
N LYS A 591 -0.93 17.80 16.80
CA LYS A 591 -0.41 19.17 16.84
C LYS A 591 0.55 19.30 18.02
N TRP A 592 1.77 19.78 17.76
CA TRP A 592 2.69 20.14 18.83
C TRP A 592 2.30 21.48 19.45
N SER A 593 2.20 21.52 20.77
CA SER A 593 1.98 22.74 21.53
C SER A 593 3.34 23.22 22.04
N ALA A 594 3.85 24.31 21.49
CA ALA A 594 5.04 24.94 22.05
C ALA A 594 4.77 25.27 23.52
N ALA A 595 5.71 24.96 24.41
CA ALA A 595 5.68 25.51 25.76
C ALA A 595 5.60 27.02 25.59
N SER A 596 4.64 27.67 26.26
CA SER A 596 4.60 29.12 26.33
C SER A 596 5.90 29.58 26.97
N SER A 597 6.89 29.95 26.16
CA SER A 597 8.05 30.67 26.64
C SER A 597 7.50 32.00 27.15
N GLY A 598 7.50 32.16 28.48
CA GLY A 598 7.25 33.43 29.12
C GLY A 598 8.14 34.47 28.45
N ARG A 599 7.50 35.52 27.94
CA ARG A 599 8.16 36.68 27.33
C ARG A 599 9.14 37.35 28.29
#